data_AF-K1RSQ7-F1
#
_entry.id   AF-K1RSQ7-F1
#
_cell.length_a   1.000
_cell.length_b   1.000
_cell.length_c   1.000
_cell.angle_alpha   90.00
_cell.angle_beta   90.00
_cell.angle_gamma   90.00
#
_symmetry.space_group_name_H-M   'P 1'
#
loop_
_entity.id
_entity.type
_entity.pdbx_description
1 polymer ?
#
loop_
_entity_poly.entity_id
_entity_poly.type
_entity_poly.pdbx_seq_one_letter_code
_entity_poly.pdbx_strand_id
1 'polypeptide(L)'
;SLFTAVVFWLILKWEDVANEPHSDRWLILIAYLTGLSIGVHLLNLLCLPAIVLVYYYKKVPNANARGSLLALLASGILVAAVLYGIVPGIVKVGGWFELLFVNTLGMSFNTGVIVYIILLAACLIWGIYESYTERNKARMALSFILTIAMLGIPFYGHGTSSVVIGVIV
;
A
#
# COMPACT_ATOMS: atom_id res chain seq x y z
N SER A 1 17.11 -10.60 -2.77
CA SER A 1 17.32 -11.20 -1.43
C SER A 1 17.80 -10.23 -0.36
N LEU A 2 18.47 -9.12 -0.70
CA LEU A 2 18.90 -8.13 0.30
C LEU A 2 17.70 -7.45 1.00
N PHE A 3 16.72 -6.96 0.25
CA PHE A 3 15.52 -6.33 0.83
C PHE A 3 14.73 -7.27 1.75
N THR A 4 14.49 -8.51 1.33
CA THR A 4 13.80 -9.54 2.14
C THR A 4 14.56 -9.85 3.43
N ALA A 5 15.89 -9.97 3.38
CA ALA A 5 16.71 -10.22 4.55
C ALA A 5 16.70 -9.03 5.51
N VAL A 6 16.79 -7.80 5.00
CA VAL A 6 16.75 -6.57 5.80
C VAL A 6 15.38 -6.39 6.44
N VAL A 7 14.29 -6.59 5.70
CA VAL A 7 12.91 -6.48 6.24
C VAL A 7 12.67 -7.53 7.31
N PHE A 8 13.13 -8.77 7.10
CA PHE A 8 13.03 -9.82 8.11
C PHE A 8 13.87 -9.51 9.36
N TRP A 9 15.07 -9.00 9.19
CA TRP A 9 15.91 -8.55 10.31
C TRP A 9 15.27 -7.37 11.07
N LEU A 10 14.67 -6.42 10.36
CA LEU A 10 14.01 -5.26 10.95
C LEU A 10 12.81 -5.64 11.81
N ILE A 11 12.03 -6.67 11.43
CA ILE A 11 10.90 -7.07 12.25
C ILE A 11 11.33 -7.77 13.54
N LEU A 12 12.40 -8.58 13.50
CA LEU A 12 13.00 -9.13 14.71
C LEU A 12 13.58 -8.02 15.58
N LYS A 13 14.23 -7.02 14.96
CA LYS A 13 14.74 -5.86 15.70
C LYS A 13 13.61 -5.05 16.34
N TRP A 14 12.49 -4.90 15.65
CA TRP A 14 11.29 -4.27 16.19
C TRP A 14 10.71 -5.09 17.37
N GLU A 15 10.69 -6.41 17.26
CA GLU A 15 10.20 -7.30 18.33
C GLU A 15 10.98 -7.11 19.64
N ASP A 16 12.30 -6.94 19.56
CA ASP A 16 13.17 -6.69 20.72
C ASP A 16 12.86 -5.35 21.40
N VAL A 17 12.55 -4.30 20.63
CA VAL A 17 12.33 -2.94 21.14
C VAL A 17 10.85 -2.54 21.18
N ALA A 18 9.93 -3.49 20.97
CA ALA A 18 8.51 -3.21 20.80
C ALA A 18 7.87 -2.48 22.00
N ASN A 19 8.45 -2.68 23.20
CA ASN A 19 7.97 -2.10 24.46
C ASN A 19 8.56 -0.71 24.77
N GLU A 20 9.49 -0.21 23.95
CA GLU A 20 10.10 1.10 24.15
C GLU A 20 9.30 2.23 23.46
N PRO A 21 9.26 3.44 24.03
CA PRO A 21 8.77 4.60 23.31
C PRO A 21 9.61 4.81 22.04
N HIS A 22 8.96 5.07 20.91
CA HIS A 22 9.54 5.18 19.54
C HIS A 22 9.78 3.86 18.78
N SER A 23 9.22 2.74 19.21
CA SER A 23 9.31 1.47 18.46
C SER A 23 8.70 1.55 17.05
N ASP A 24 7.70 2.41 16.85
CA ASP A 24 6.97 2.59 15.58
C ASP A 24 7.86 2.99 14.38
N ARG A 25 9.03 3.61 14.63
CA ARG A 25 9.97 4.00 13.57
C ARG A 25 10.44 2.80 12.74
N TRP A 26 10.54 1.62 13.35
CA TRP A 26 10.95 0.41 12.66
C TRP A 26 9.83 -0.12 11.76
N LEU A 27 8.56 -0.01 12.18
CA LEU A 27 7.42 -0.37 11.35
C LEU A 27 7.30 0.55 10.14
N ILE A 28 7.55 1.85 10.32
CA ILE A 28 7.60 2.82 9.21
C ILE A 28 8.73 2.47 8.23
N LEU A 29 9.92 2.12 8.74
CA LEU A 29 11.04 1.70 7.91
C LEU A 29 10.75 0.41 7.14
N ILE A 30 10.10 -0.57 7.79
CA ILE A 30 9.62 -1.80 7.15
C ILE A 30 8.62 -1.47 6.03
N ALA A 31 7.65 -0.60 6.29
CA ALA A 31 6.67 -0.18 5.30
C ALA A 31 7.35 0.50 4.10
N TYR A 32 8.32 1.38 4.35
CA TYR A 32 9.09 2.06 3.31
C TYR A 32 9.90 1.08 2.44
N LEU A 33 10.68 0.19 3.05
CA LEU A 33 11.46 -0.80 2.31
C LEU A 33 10.57 -1.79 1.56
N THR A 34 9.41 -2.12 2.13
CA THR A 34 8.43 -2.98 1.48
C THR A 34 7.83 -2.30 0.25
N GLY A 35 7.42 -1.03 0.37
CA GLY A 35 6.91 -0.24 -0.75
C GLY A 35 7.97 -0.03 -1.85
N LEU A 36 9.20 0.32 -1.47
CA LEU A 36 10.31 0.46 -2.41
C LEU A 36 10.59 -0.85 -3.16
N SER A 37 10.55 -1.99 -2.45
CA SER A 37 10.75 -3.29 -3.07
C SER A 37 9.67 -3.63 -4.08
N ILE A 38 8.41 -3.22 -3.90
CA ILE A 38 7.34 -3.47 -4.88
C ILE A 38 7.70 -2.90 -6.25
N GLY A 39 8.36 -1.74 -6.29
CA GLY A 39 8.81 -1.10 -7.53
C GLY A 39 9.97 -1.82 -8.24
N VAL A 40 10.71 -2.69 -7.53
CA VAL A 40 11.87 -3.41 -8.08
C VAL A 40 11.58 -4.90 -8.26
N HIS A 41 11.05 -5.55 -7.21
CA HIS A 41 10.72 -6.97 -7.21
C HIS A 41 9.63 -7.31 -6.17
N LEU A 42 8.59 -8.02 -6.62
CA LEU A 42 7.42 -8.39 -5.81
C LEU A 42 7.67 -9.43 -4.70
N LEU A 43 8.83 -10.09 -4.68
CA LEU A 43 9.10 -11.19 -3.74
C LEU A 43 9.15 -10.74 -2.28
N ASN A 44 9.40 -9.46 -2.01
CA ASN A 44 9.47 -8.97 -0.63
C ASN A 44 8.12 -8.95 0.08
N LEU A 45 7.00 -8.94 -0.66
CA LEU A 45 5.67 -9.03 -0.08
C LEU A 45 5.41 -10.38 0.61
N LEU A 46 6.16 -11.43 0.24
CA LEU A 46 6.11 -12.73 0.92
C LEU A 46 6.64 -12.68 2.37
N CYS A 47 7.29 -11.59 2.79
CA CYS A 47 7.72 -11.40 4.18
C CYS A 47 6.59 -10.86 5.07
N LEU A 48 5.50 -10.32 4.52
CA LEU A 48 4.37 -9.80 5.29
C LEU A 48 3.72 -10.84 6.23
N PRO A 49 3.52 -12.10 5.83
CA PRO A 49 3.01 -13.13 6.73
C PRO A 49 3.91 -13.38 7.95
N ALA A 50 5.23 -13.39 7.74
CA ALA A 50 6.18 -13.53 8.84
C ALA A 50 6.10 -12.32 9.78
N ILE A 51 5.95 -11.11 9.23
CA ILE A 51 5.82 -9.88 10.01
C ILE A 51 4.56 -9.90 10.88
N VAL A 52 3.41 -10.26 10.29
CA VAL A 52 2.12 -10.36 10.99
C VAL A 52 2.17 -11.42 12.07
N LEU A 53 2.83 -12.55 11.83
CA LEU A 53 3.02 -13.59 12.85
C LEU A 53 3.86 -13.10 14.02
N VAL A 54 5.02 -12.48 13.76
CA VAL A 54 5.88 -11.92 14.84
C VAL A 54 5.11 -10.88 15.65
N TYR A 55 4.36 -10.01 14.97
CA TYR A 55 3.49 -9.04 15.63
C TYR A 55 2.42 -9.70 16.51
N TYR A 56 1.74 -10.73 16.00
CA TYR A 56 0.69 -11.46 16.72
C TYR A 56 1.24 -12.16 17.97
N TYR A 57 2.34 -12.89 17.85
CA TYR A 57 2.97 -13.58 18.97
C TYR A 57 3.49 -12.62 20.05
N LYS A 58 3.96 -11.44 19.67
CA LYS A 58 4.44 -10.44 20.63
C LYS A 58 3.31 -9.75 21.39
N LYS A 59 2.21 -9.42 20.70
CA LYS A 59 1.11 -8.63 21.28
C LYS A 59 0.10 -9.48 22.06
N VAL A 60 -0.01 -10.78 21.75
CA VAL A 60 -0.99 -11.68 22.35
C VAL A 60 -0.28 -12.70 23.25
N PRO A 61 -0.25 -12.49 24.58
CA PRO A 61 0.43 -13.41 25.51
C PRO A 61 -0.23 -14.81 25.61
N ASN A 62 -1.48 -14.95 25.14
CA ASN A 62 -2.21 -16.22 25.02
C ASN A 62 -2.28 -16.70 23.56
N ALA A 63 -1.15 -16.73 22.86
CA ALA A 63 -1.10 -17.14 21.47
C ALA A 63 -1.52 -18.62 21.31
N ASN A 64 -2.64 -18.85 20.62
CA ASN A 64 -3.15 -20.19 20.33
C ASN A 64 -2.79 -20.57 18.89
N ALA A 65 -2.49 -21.85 18.63
CA ALA A 65 -2.21 -22.36 17.28
C ALA A 65 -3.31 -22.01 16.27
N ARG A 66 -4.57 -21.97 16.71
CA ARG A 66 -5.71 -21.52 15.89
C ARG A 66 -5.65 -20.04 15.53
N GLY A 67 -5.17 -19.20 16.45
CA GLY A 67 -5.01 -17.76 16.24
C GLY A 67 -3.85 -17.43 15.31
N SER A 68 -2.74 -18.18 15.41
CA SER A 68 -1.62 -18.06 14.46
C SER A 68 -2.01 -18.48 13.05
N LEU A 69 -2.80 -19.55 12.89
CA LEU A 69 -3.30 -19.97 11.57
C LEU A 69 -4.25 -18.92 10.95
N LEU A 70 -5.13 -18.32 11.75
CA LEU A 70 -5.98 -17.21 11.31
C LEU A 70 -5.15 -15.98 10.93
N ALA A 71 -4.13 -15.62 11.71
CA ALA A 71 -3.23 -14.52 11.38
C ALA A 71 -2.47 -14.77 10.07
N LEU A 72 -2.00 -16.00 9.85
CA LEU A 72 -1.36 -16.40 8.60
C LEU A 72 -2.34 -16.27 7.42
N LEU A 73 -3.57 -16.79 7.53
CA LEU A 73 -4.58 -16.66 6.49
C LEU A 73 -4.95 -15.20 6.21
N ALA A 74 -5.16 -14.39 7.24
CA ALA A 74 -5.45 -12.96 7.11
C ALA A 74 -4.30 -12.23 6.41
N SER A 75 -3.05 -12.54 6.78
CA SER A 75 -1.88 -11.96 6.12
C SER A 75 -1.73 -12.41 4.66
N GLY A 76 -2.09 -13.66 4.33
CA GLY A 76 -2.11 -14.17 2.96
C GLY A 76 -3.15 -13.45 2.09
N ILE A 77 -4.34 -13.21 2.64
CA ILE A 77 -5.38 -12.40 1.97
C ILE A 77 -4.89 -10.97 1.75
N LEU A 78 -4.25 -10.37 2.76
CA LEU A 78 -3.68 -9.02 2.64
C LEU A 78 -2.60 -8.95 1.54
N VAL A 79 -1.69 -9.93 1.49
CA VAL A 79 -0.68 -10.03 0.42
C VAL A 79 -1.33 -10.17 -0.94
N ALA A 80 -2.36 -11.02 -1.08
CA ALA A 80 -3.09 -11.18 -2.32
C ALA A 80 -3.80 -9.88 -2.74
N ALA A 81 -4.42 -9.16 -1.81
CA ALA A 81 -5.05 -7.87 -2.07
C ALA A 81 -4.04 -6.83 -2.57
N VAL A 82 -2.83 -6.79 -2.00
CA VAL A 82 -1.77 -5.87 -2.46
C VAL A 82 -1.25 -6.27 -3.84
N LEU A 83 -0.88 -7.55 -4.03
CA LEU A 83 -0.29 -8.06 -5.27
C LEU A 83 -1.24 -8.00 -6.46
N TYR A 84 -2.51 -8.38 -6.25
CA TYR A 84 -3.50 -8.44 -7.32
C TYR A 84 -4.35 -7.19 -7.41
N GLY A 85 -4.47 -6.38 -6.36
CA GLY A 85 -5.27 -5.15 -6.39
C GLY A 85 -4.39 -3.91 -6.63
N ILE A 86 -3.61 -3.54 -5.61
CA ILE A 86 -2.93 -2.24 -5.54
C ILE A 86 -1.87 -2.10 -6.63
N VAL A 87 -0.95 -3.05 -6.72
CA VAL A 87 0.20 -2.97 -7.63
C VAL A 87 -0.23 -2.85 -9.11
N PRO A 88 -1.05 -3.76 -9.65
CA PRO A 88 -1.54 -3.65 -11.02
C PRO A 88 -2.53 -2.50 -11.21
N GLY A 89 -3.27 -2.08 -10.17
CA GLY A 89 -4.18 -0.94 -10.24
C GLY A 89 -3.47 0.35 -10.63
N ILE A 90 -2.37 0.68 -9.95
CA ILE A 90 -1.56 1.89 -10.22
C ILE A 90 -1.04 1.87 -11.67
N VAL A 91 -0.56 0.71 -12.14
CA VAL A 91 -0.01 0.57 -13.50
C VAL A 91 -1.11 0.68 -14.57
N LYS A 92 -2.30 0.12 -14.32
CA LYS A 92 -3.44 0.21 -15.25
C LYS A 92 -3.96 1.64 -15.39
N VAL A 93 -4.13 2.36 -14.27
CA VAL A 93 -4.58 3.76 -14.31
C VAL A 93 -3.54 4.62 -15.02
N GLY A 94 -2.25 4.45 -14.71
CA GLY A 94 -1.17 5.14 -15.43
C GLY A 94 -1.16 4.85 -16.93
N GLY A 95 -1.40 3.61 -17.34
CA GLY A 95 -1.55 3.23 -18.74
C GLY A 95 -2.77 3.85 -19.42
N TRP A 96 -3.88 4.02 -18.70
CA TRP A 96 -5.07 4.70 -19.22
C TRP A 96 -4.83 6.19 -19.43
N PHE A 97 -4.11 6.84 -18.51
CA PHE A 97 -3.64 8.21 -18.67
C PHE A 97 -2.70 8.36 -19.87
N GLU A 98 -1.77 7.43 -20.07
CA GLU A 98 -0.91 7.41 -21.25
C GLU A 98 -1.72 7.31 -22.55
N LEU A 99 -2.66 6.36 -22.63
CA LEU A 99 -3.51 6.19 -23.81
C LEU A 99 -4.38 7.42 -24.08
N LEU A 100 -4.92 8.08 -23.05
CA LEU A 100 -5.69 9.32 -23.22
C LEU A 100 -4.83 10.46 -23.79
N PHE A 101 -3.62 10.64 -23.26
CA PHE A 101 -2.73 11.72 -23.70
C PHE A 101 -2.13 11.46 -25.10
N VAL A 102 -1.79 10.21 -25.40
CA VAL A 102 -1.21 9.85 -26.71
C VAL A 102 -2.29 9.74 -27.78
N ASN A 103 -3.40 9.04 -27.54
CA ASN A 103 -4.41 8.79 -28.58
C ASN A 103 -5.38 9.96 -28.78
N THR A 104 -5.72 10.71 -27.73
CA THR A 104 -6.71 11.81 -27.85
C THR A 104 -6.02 13.15 -28.08
N LEU A 105 -4.92 13.43 -27.37
CA LEU A 105 -4.23 14.72 -27.43
C LEU A 105 -3.02 14.72 -28.39
N GLY A 106 -2.64 13.57 -28.97
CA GLY A 106 -1.58 13.47 -29.98
C GLY A 106 -0.18 13.80 -29.46
N MET A 107 0.04 13.75 -28.15
CA MET A 107 1.33 14.06 -27.53
C MET A 107 2.33 12.90 -27.65
N SER A 108 3.62 13.19 -27.45
CA SER A 108 4.69 12.20 -27.49
C SER A 108 4.51 11.11 -26.42
N PHE A 109 4.98 9.91 -26.75
CA PHE A 109 5.06 8.78 -25.84
C PHE A 109 5.77 9.15 -24.52
N ASN A 110 5.25 8.63 -23.40
CA ASN A 110 5.56 8.87 -21.99
C ASN A 110 4.99 10.15 -21.36
N THR A 111 4.31 11.02 -22.12
CA THR A 111 3.82 12.30 -21.56
C THR A 111 2.65 12.08 -20.58
N GLY A 112 1.76 11.11 -20.85
CA GLY A 112 0.64 10.81 -19.96
C GLY A 112 1.08 10.14 -18.66
N VAL A 113 2.09 9.25 -18.70
CA VAL A 113 2.69 8.65 -17.49
C VAL A 113 3.36 9.73 -16.61
N ILE A 114 4.09 10.68 -17.19
CA ILE A 114 4.73 11.76 -16.43
C ILE A 114 3.68 12.63 -15.74
N VAL A 115 2.62 13.02 -16.47
CA VAL A 115 1.51 13.79 -15.89
C VAL A 115 0.84 13.01 -14.75
N TYR A 116 0.61 11.71 -14.94
CA TYR A 116 0.04 10.85 -13.92
C TYR A 116 0.90 10.77 -12.65
N ILE A 117 2.23 10.59 -12.78
CA ILE A 117 3.14 10.56 -11.62
C ILE A 117 3.12 11.88 -10.86
N ILE A 118 3.16 13.02 -11.58
CA ILE A 118 3.10 14.35 -10.96
C ILE A 118 1.77 14.54 -10.23
N LEU A 119 0.66 14.13 -10.84
CA LEU A 119 -0.68 14.27 -10.27
C LEU A 119 -0.85 13.38 -9.04
N LEU A 120 -0.34 12.15 -9.09
CA LEU A 120 -0.33 11.22 -7.96
C LEU A 120 0.50 11.76 -6.79
N ALA A 121 1.69 12.30 -7.06
CA ALA A 121 2.52 12.95 -6.04
C ALA A 121 1.82 14.18 -5.43
N ALA A 122 1.19 15.02 -6.25
CA ALA A 122 0.43 16.18 -5.78
C ALA A 122 -0.75 15.76 -4.88
N CYS A 123 -1.48 14.70 -5.24
CA CYS A 123 -2.57 14.15 -4.43
C CYS A 123 -2.07 13.61 -3.09
N LEU A 124 -0.92 12.93 -3.06
CA LEU A 124 -0.31 12.44 -1.82
C LEU A 124 0.12 13.59 -0.91
N ILE A 125 0.80 14.60 -1.46
CA ILE A 125 1.23 15.79 -0.70
C ILE A 125 0.01 16.52 -0.13
N TRP A 126 -1.03 16.70 -0.94
CA TRP A 126 -2.29 17.30 -0.50
C TRP A 126 -2.97 16.47 0.60
N GLY A 127 -3.01 15.14 0.45
CA GLY A 127 -3.55 14.23 1.47
C GLY A 127 -2.83 14.36 2.81
N ILE A 128 -1.50 14.37 2.80
CA ILE A 128 -0.67 14.52 4.01
C ILE A 128 -0.86 15.91 4.62
N TYR A 129 -0.83 16.96 3.79
CA TYR A 129 -0.97 18.35 4.25
C TYR A 129 -2.33 18.61 4.91
N GLU A 130 -3.42 18.16 4.28
CA GLU A 130 -4.77 18.31 4.84
C GLU A 130 -4.95 17.46 6.10
N SER A 131 -4.34 16.26 6.14
CA SER A 131 -4.36 15.40 7.32
C SER A 131 -3.61 16.00 8.51
N TYR A 132 -2.56 16.80 8.27
CA TYR A 132 -1.80 17.47 9.33
C TYR A 132 -2.46 18.78 9.81
N THR A 133 -3.23 19.43 8.94
CA THR A 133 -3.81 20.76 9.23
C THR A 133 -5.17 20.66 9.95
N GLU A 134 -5.82 19.49 9.96
CA GLU A 134 -7.08 19.18 10.68
C GLU A 134 -8.21 20.22 10.52
N ARG A 135 -8.24 20.99 9.43
CA ARG A 135 -9.19 22.12 9.27
C ARG A 135 -10.62 21.68 9.00
N ASN A 136 -10.85 20.56 8.29
CA ASN A 136 -12.19 20.12 7.93
C ASN A 136 -12.25 18.61 7.58
N LYS A 137 -13.09 17.85 8.29
CA LYS A 137 -13.28 16.40 8.07
C LYS A 137 -13.69 16.04 6.63
N ALA A 138 -14.48 16.90 5.98
CA ALA A 138 -14.93 16.67 4.60
C ALA A 138 -13.79 16.77 3.58
N ARG A 139 -12.83 17.70 3.76
CA ARG A 139 -11.68 17.86 2.86
C ARG A 139 -10.64 16.76 3.05
N MET A 140 -10.47 16.31 4.28
CA MET A 140 -9.65 15.14 4.62
C MET A 140 -10.21 13.84 4.01
N ALA A 141 -11.53 13.64 4.08
CA ALA A 141 -12.17 12.50 3.44
C ALA A 141 -12.04 12.56 1.91
N LEU A 142 -12.20 13.75 1.32
CA LEU A 142 -12.10 13.94 -0.13
C LEU A 142 -10.67 13.72 -0.64
N SER A 143 -9.65 14.23 0.07
CA SER A 143 -8.25 13.97 -0.28
C SER A 143 -7.90 12.50 -0.14
N PHE A 144 -8.36 11.82 0.91
CA PHE A 144 -8.15 10.38 1.10
C PHE A 144 -8.81 9.54 0.00
N ILE A 145 -10.07 9.84 -0.35
CA ILE A 145 -10.80 9.16 -1.43
C ILE A 145 -10.10 9.41 -2.78
N LEU A 146 -9.63 10.63 -3.02
CA LEU A 146 -8.90 10.98 -4.24
C LEU A 146 -7.58 10.20 -4.36
N THR A 147 -6.84 10.08 -3.26
CA THR A 147 -5.60 9.28 -3.21
C THR A 147 -5.90 7.79 -3.47
N ILE A 148 -6.96 7.24 -2.87
CA ILE A 148 -7.40 5.85 -3.10
C ILE A 148 -7.83 5.64 -4.56
N ALA A 149 -8.58 6.58 -5.13
CA ALA A 149 -9.02 6.54 -6.52
C ALA A 149 -7.84 6.58 -7.48
N MET A 150 -6.87 7.46 -7.23
CA MET A 150 -5.63 7.55 -7.99
C MET A 150 -4.74 6.31 -7.84
N LEU A 151 -4.72 5.68 -6.66
CA LEU A 151 -4.03 4.40 -6.42
C LEU A 151 -4.63 3.23 -7.23
N GLY A 152 -5.80 3.41 -7.86
CA GLY A 152 -6.40 2.37 -8.69
C GLY A 152 -7.11 1.26 -7.88
N ILE A 153 -7.20 1.38 -6.56
CA ILE A 153 -7.91 0.44 -5.68
C ILE A 153 -9.39 0.28 -6.12
N PRO A 154 -10.11 1.36 -6.52
CA PRO A 154 -11.48 1.25 -7.04
C PRO A 154 -11.58 0.81 -8.50
N PHE A 155 -10.47 0.63 -9.22
CA PHE A 155 -10.47 0.32 -10.66
C PHE A 155 -10.16 -1.16 -10.95
N TYR A 156 -10.10 -2.01 -9.93
CA TYR A 156 -10.02 -3.45 -10.12
C TYR A 156 -11.41 -4.04 -10.37
N GLY A 157 -11.82 -4.02 -11.64
CA GLY A 157 -13.03 -4.69 -12.14
C GLY A 157 -13.54 -4.06 -13.44
N HIS A 158 -13.94 -4.88 -14.41
CA HIS A 158 -14.73 -4.38 -15.53
C HIS A 158 -16.17 -4.14 -15.03
N GLY A 159 -16.64 -2.90 -15.13
CA GLY A 159 -18.02 -2.53 -14.77
C GLY A 159 -18.28 -2.39 -13.27
N THR A 160 -19.56 -2.50 -12.88
CA THR A 160 -20.12 -2.17 -11.55
C THR A 160 -19.46 -2.88 -10.35
N SER A 161 -18.70 -3.96 -10.58
CA SER A 161 -17.94 -4.65 -9.52
C SER A 161 -16.79 -3.82 -8.95
N SER A 162 -16.24 -2.87 -9.70
CA SER A 162 -15.12 -2.02 -9.28
C SER A 162 -15.53 -1.01 -8.21
N VAL A 163 -16.76 -0.50 -8.30
CA VAL A 163 -17.39 0.40 -7.31
C VAL A 163 -17.69 -0.33 -6.01
N VAL A 164 -18.14 -1.59 -6.09
CA VAL A 164 -18.45 -2.39 -4.89
C VAL A 164 -17.18 -2.73 -4.10
N ILE A 165 -16.08 -3.06 -4.79
CA ILE A 165 -14.79 -3.31 -4.14
C ILE A 165 -14.24 -2.03 -3.49
N GLY A 166 -14.40 -0.88 -4.13
CA GLY A 166 -13.99 0.42 -3.58
C GLY A 166 -14.83 0.93 -2.41
N VAL A 167 -16.04 0.39 -2.18
CA VAL A 167 -16.90 0.74 -1.03
C VAL A 167 -16.66 -0.20 0.16
N ILE A 168 -16.17 -1.42 -0.10
CA ILE A 168 -15.90 -2.43 0.93
C ILE A 168 -14.52 -2.25 1.58
N VAL A 169 -13.56 -1.63 0.88
CA VAL A 169 -12.23 -1.25 1.40
C VAL A 169 -12.28 0.13 2.02
#